data_AF-A0AAU9NI71-F1
#
_entry.id   AF-A0AAU9NI71-F1
#
_cell.length_a   1.000
_cell.length_b   1.000
_cell.length_c   1.000
_cell.angle_alpha   90.00
_cell.angle_beta   90.00
_cell.angle_gamma   90.00
#
_symmetry.space_group_name_H-M   'P 1'
#
loop_
_entity.id
_entity.type
_entity.pdbx_description
1 polymer ?
#
loop_
_entity_poly.entity_id
_entity_poly.type
_entity_poly.pdbx_seq_one_letter_code
_entity_poly.pdbx_strand_id
1 'polypeptide(L)'
;MMLPITMVSSDGIILTPKYADSLKGKYRFQPEDGVIIPLEGVLLSDLPPGKVGIYVKTFYAGDRLPTTDFMAELLQKNGVNIYELTPKVVMKVVVFEILCRSQGLEPDF
;
A
#
# COMPACT_ATOMS: atom_id res chain seq x y z
N MET A 1 -0.14 -13.95 -2.15
CA MET A 1 1.25 -13.44 -2.26
C MET A 1 1.29 -12.07 -1.59
N MET A 2 2.17 -11.86 -0.60
CA MET A 2 2.15 -10.70 0.28
C MET A 2 2.66 -9.42 -0.43
N LEU A 3 1.95 -8.30 -0.27
CA LEU A 3 2.35 -6.98 -0.79
C LEU A 3 3.38 -6.33 0.14
N PRO A 4 4.67 -6.25 -0.22
CA PRO A 4 5.62 -5.53 0.60
C PRO A 4 5.34 -4.02 0.55
N ILE A 5 5.01 -3.45 1.71
CA ILE A 5 4.71 -2.03 1.85
C ILE A 5 6.01 -1.23 2.00
N THR A 6 6.07 -0.03 1.42
CA THR A 6 7.15 0.94 1.57
C THR A 6 6.52 2.30 1.87
N MET A 7 6.82 2.87 3.03
CA MET A 7 6.23 4.14 3.45
C MET A 7 7.12 5.28 3.02
N VAL A 8 6.65 6.16 2.12
CA VAL A 8 7.44 7.31 1.66
C VAL A 8 6.97 8.59 2.34
N SER A 9 7.91 9.42 2.79
CA SER A 9 7.60 10.73 3.35
C SER A 9 7.29 11.72 2.24
N SER A 10 6.23 12.50 2.37
CA SER A 10 6.07 13.70 1.55
C SER A 10 6.91 14.84 2.12
N ASP A 11 7.34 15.77 1.27
CA ASP A 11 8.12 16.96 1.59
C ASP A 11 7.76 17.58 2.96
N GLY A 12 8.79 17.72 3.80
CA GLY A 12 8.74 18.42 5.08
C GLY A 12 8.68 17.56 6.34
N ILE A 13 8.55 16.24 6.26
CA ILE A 13 8.65 15.35 7.43
C ILE A 13 9.90 14.48 7.29
N ILE A 14 10.91 14.71 8.14
CA ILE A 14 12.07 13.81 8.24
C ILE A 14 11.59 12.51 8.90
N LEU A 15 11.51 11.45 8.10
CA LEU A 15 11.06 10.13 8.53
C LEU A 15 12.22 9.42 9.25
N THR A 16 12.38 9.70 10.55
CA THR A 16 13.38 9.01 11.37
C THR A 16 12.95 7.56 11.66
N PRO A 17 13.89 6.64 11.94
CA PRO A 17 13.56 5.26 12.31
C PRO A 17 12.58 5.18 13.48
N LYS A 18 12.80 5.99 14.52
CA LYS A 18 11.93 6.08 15.70
C LYS A 18 10.50 6.52 15.35
N TYR A 19 10.37 7.50 14.44
CA TYR A 19 9.06 7.97 14.00
C TYR A 19 8.35 6.90 13.17
N ALA A 20 9.07 6.21 12.29
CA ALA A 20 8.50 5.10 11.53
C ALA A 20 8.05 3.94 12.42
N ASP A 21 8.83 3.55 13.44
CA ASP A 21 8.40 2.53 14.40
C ASP A 21 7.14 2.95 15.16
N SER A 22 7.03 4.23 15.50
CA SER A 22 5.80 4.79 16.08
C SER A 22 4.61 4.70 15.11
N LEU A 23 4.81 4.95 13.82
CA LEU A 23 3.77 4.80 12.80
C LEU A 23 3.39 3.33 12.59
N LYS A 24 4.36 2.41 12.62
CA LYS A 24 4.11 0.95 12.59
C LYS A 24 3.21 0.52 13.74
N GLY A 25 3.52 0.95 14.97
CA GLY A 25 2.66 0.69 16.13
C GLY A 25 1.29 1.34 16.01
N LYS A 26 1.23 2.62 15.59
CA LYS A 26 -0.02 3.38 15.46
C LYS A 26 -0.98 2.77 14.44
N TYR A 27 -0.47 2.34 13.29
CA TYR A 27 -1.27 1.80 12.19
C TYR A 27 -1.29 0.27 12.16
N ARG A 28 -0.68 -0.39 13.15
CA ARG A 28 -0.68 -1.85 13.34
C ARG A 28 -0.06 -2.63 12.18
N PHE A 29 1.01 -2.10 11.60
CA PHE A 29 1.81 -2.86 10.65
C PHE A 29 2.49 -4.02 11.36
N GLN A 30 2.44 -5.19 10.76
CA GLN A 30 3.12 -6.39 11.22
C GLN A 30 4.53 -6.48 10.61
N PRO A 31 5.48 -7.20 11.23
CA PRO A 31 6.81 -7.43 10.67
C PRO A 31 6.78 -7.99 9.24
N GLU A 32 5.82 -8.88 8.96
CA GLU A 32 5.61 -9.52 7.67
C GLU A 32 5.22 -8.53 6.55
N ASP A 33 4.61 -7.38 6.87
CA ASP A 33 4.23 -6.36 5.88
C ASP A 33 5.46 -5.73 5.17
N GLY A 34 6.67 -5.96 5.69
CA GLY A 34 7.92 -5.60 5.02
C GLY A 34 8.13 -4.10 4.86
N VAL A 35 7.59 -3.30 5.79
CA VAL A 35 7.58 -1.83 5.74
C VAL A 35 9.00 -1.25 5.73
N ILE A 36 9.41 -0.72 4.57
CA ILE A 36 10.67 0.01 4.37
C ILE A 36 10.44 1.51 4.49
N ILE A 37 11.39 2.20 5.12
CA ILE A 37 11.49 3.66 5.15
C ILE A 37 12.54 4.06 4.11
N PRO A 38 12.19 4.87 3.10
CA PRO A 38 13.15 5.35 2.13
C PRO A 38 14.14 6.32 2.77
N LEU A 39 15.34 6.37 2.20
CA LEU A 39 16.33 7.40 2.50
C LEU A 39 15.82 8.78 2.04
N GLU A 40 16.35 9.83 2.64
CA GLU A 40 16.02 11.20 2.27
C GLU A 40 16.27 11.44 0.77
N GLY A 41 15.27 12.02 0.08
CA GLY A 41 15.33 12.29 -1.35
C GLY A 41 14.86 11.17 -2.29
N VAL A 42 14.51 9.99 -1.79
CA VAL A 42 13.93 8.91 -2.60
C VAL A 42 12.45 9.19 -2.86
N LEU A 43 12.06 9.23 -4.13
CA LEU A 43 10.69 9.43 -4.58
C LEU A 43 9.93 8.10 -4.66
N LEU A 44 8.60 8.16 -4.62
CA LEU A 44 7.74 6.98 -4.84
C LEU A 44 8.04 6.30 -6.19
N SER A 45 8.35 7.10 -7.21
CA SER A 45 8.72 6.65 -8.56
C SER A 45 9.99 5.81 -8.61
N ASP A 46 10.84 5.90 -7.58
CA ASP A 46 12.12 5.19 -7.53
C ASP A 46 11.97 3.79 -6.90
N LEU A 47 10.76 3.43 -6.44
CA LEU A 47 10.50 2.13 -5.83
C LEU A 47 10.44 1.02 -6.89
N PRO A 48 11.07 -0.15 -6.63
CA PRO A 48 11.06 -1.24 -7.58
C PRO A 48 9.62 -1.80 -7.75
N PRO A 49 9.30 -2.36 -8.92
CA PRO A 49 7.98 -2.94 -9.19
C PRO A 49 7.56 -3.96 -8.12
N GLY A 50 6.29 -3.92 -7.72
CA GLY A 50 5.73 -4.80 -6.69
C GLY A 50 5.95 -4.32 -5.26
N LYS A 51 6.51 -3.12 -5.06
CA LYS A 51 6.54 -2.44 -3.75
C LYS A 51 5.45 -1.38 -3.68
N VAL A 52 4.72 -1.38 -2.58
CA VAL A 52 3.63 -0.43 -2.34
C VAL A 52 4.17 0.83 -1.67
N GLY A 53 4.47 1.86 -2.44
CA GLY A 53 4.81 3.18 -1.94
C GLY A 53 3.58 3.94 -1.40
N ILE A 54 3.59 4.50 -0.18
CA ILE A 54 2.44 5.29 0.32
C ILE A 54 2.92 6.50 1.11
N TYR A 55 2.24 7.64 0.93
CA TYR A 55 2.47 8.82 1.77
C TYR A 55 1.94 8.63 3.19
N VAL A 56 2.72 9.01 4.20
CA VAL A 56 2.26 8.97 5.60
C VAL A 56 0.95 9.75 5.81
N LYS A 57 0.74 10.83 5.05
CA LYS A 57 -0.50 11.64 5.05
C LYS A 57 -1.76 10.84 4.73
N THR A 58 -1.66 9.79 3.92
CA THR A 58 -2.78 8.89 3.59
C THR A 58 -3.33 8.21 4.86
N PHE A 59 -2.45 7.76 5.76
CA PHE A 59 -2.89 7.17 7.03
C PHE A 59 -3.48 8.18 8.02
N TYR A 60 -3.01 9.43 7.98
CA TYR A 60 -3.61 10.50 8.78
C TYR A 60 -5.04 10.82 8.35
N ALA A 61 -5.38 10.61 7.07
CA ALA A 61 -6.73 10.74 6.55
C ALA A 61 -7.64 9.55 6.93
N GLY A 62 -7.10 8.49 7.53
CA GLY A 62 -7.85 7.30 7.93
C GLY A 62 -8.01 6.25 6.82
N ASP A 63 -7.33 6.42 5.69
CA ASP A 63 -7.38 5.46 4.59
C ASP A 63 -6.74 4.12 5.02
N ARG A 64 -7.46 3.03 4.76
CA ARG A 64 -6.96 1.66 4.93
C ARG A 64 -6.56 1.12 3.57
N LEU A 65 -5.39 0.50 3.50
CA LEU A 65 -4.95 -0.15 2.27
C LEU A 65 -5.52 -1.55 2.18
N PRO A 66 -6.11 -1.93 1.05
CA PRO A 66 -6.44 -3.31 0.78
C PRO A 66 -5.16 -4.10 0.54
N THR A 67 -4.87 -5.05 1.43
CA THR A 67 -3.71 -5.94 1.38
C THR A 67 -4.12 -7.37 0.99
N THR A 68 -5.18 -7.51 0.18
CA THR A 68 -5.68 -8.81 -0.26
C THR A 68 -4.74 -9.43 -1.31
N ASP A 69 -4.72 -10.76 -1.39
CA ASP A 69 -3.96 -11.47 -2.42
C ASP A 69 -4.38 -11.05 -3.84
N PHE A 70 -5.68 -10.83 -4.04
CA PHE A 70 -6.21 -10.32 -5.31
C PHE A 70 -5.65 -8.94 -5.66
N MET A 71 -5.63 -7.99 -4.71
CA MET A 71 -5.01 -6.68 -4.93
C MET A 71 -3.52 -6.83 -5.27
N ALA A 72 -2.81 -7.75 -4.61
CA ALA A 72 -1.41 -8.03 -4.87
C ALA A 72 -1.15 -8.48 -6.31
N GLU A 73 -1.92 -9.47 -6.75
CA GLU A 73 -1.83 -10.02 -8.10
C GLU A 73 -2.25 -8.98 -9.14
N LEU A 74 -3.24 -8.14 -8.85
CA LEU A 74 -3.68 -7.06 -9.74
C LEU A 74 -2.58 -6.05 -10.01
N LEU A 75 -1.93 -5.58 -8.96
CA LEU A 75 -0.83 -4.63 -9.06
C LEU A 75 0.34 -5.25 -9.83
N GLN A 76 0.70 -6.49 -9.50
CA GLN A 76 1.79 -7.21 -10.17
C GLN A 76 1.52 -7.43 -11.66
N LYS A 77 0.33 -7.95 -12.02
CA LYS A 77 -0.05 -8.25 -13.41
C LYS A 77 -0.04 -7.01 -14.29
N ASN A 78 -0.44 -5.87 -13.75
CA ASN A 78 -0.49 -4.61 -14.48
C ASN A 78 0.82 -3.82 -14.40
N GLY A 79 1.80 -4.27 -13.62
CA GLY A 79 3.08 -3.57 -13.43
C GLY A 79 2.91 -2.17 -12.81
N VAL A 80 1.84 -1.97 -12.04
CA VAL A 80 1.52 -0.69 -11.39
C VAL A 80 1.67 -0.80 -9.88
N ASN A 81 2.01 0.30 -9.24
CA ASN A 81 2.06 0.41 -7.79
C ASN A 81 0.76 1.06 -7.28
N ILE A 82 0.34 0.74 -6.06
CA ILE A 82 -0.95 1.22 -5.53
C ILE A 82 -1.04 2.76 -5.44
N TYR A 83 0.08 3.48 -5.32
CA TYR A 83 0.09 4.95 -5.31
C TYR A 83 -0.20 5.58 -6.68
N GLU A 84 -0.03 4.80 -7.76
CA GLU A 84 -0.40 5.22 -9.12
C GLU A 84 -1.92 5.10 -9.33
N LEU A 85 -2.61 4.38 -8.44
CA LEU A 85 -4.06 4.27 -8.44
C LEU A 85 -4.68 5.45 -7.67
N THR A 86 -5.70 6.06 -8.27
CA THR A 86 -6.54 6.99 -7.51
C THR A 86 -7.31 6.24 -6.41
N PRO A 87 -7.65 6.87 -5.28
CA PRO A 87 -8.48 6.25 -4.24
C PRO A 87 -9.79 5.66 -4.79
N LYS A 88 -10.36 6.29 -5.82
CA LYS A 88 -11.57 5.81 -6.51
C LYS A 88 -11.35 4.48 -7.24
N VAL A 89 -10.18 4.28 -7.85
CA VAL A 89 -9.82 3.00 -8.49
C VAL A 89 -9.62 1.92 -7.45
N VAL A 90 -8.88 2.22 -6.38
CA VAL A 90 -8.69 1.30 -5.25
C VAL A 90 -10.04 0.84 -4.69
N MET A 91 -10.97 1.77 -4.44
CA MET A 91 -12.29 1.44 -3.93
C MET A 91 -13.10 0.55 -4.89
N LYS A 92 -13.02 0.78 -6.21
CA LYS A 92 -13.70 -0.07 -7.20
C LYS A 92 -13.17 -1.51 -7.18
N VAL A 93 -11.85 -1.68 -7.08
CA VAL A 93 -11.23 -3.01 -7.03
C VAL A 93 -11.66 -3.75 -5.75
N VAL A 94 -11.67 -3.06 -4.61
CA VAL A 94 -12.14 -3.64 -3.34
C VAL A 94 -13.61 -4.05 -3.41
N VAL A 95 -14.48 -3.20 -3.97
CA VAL A 95 -15.91 -3.52 -4.12
C VAL A 95 -16.10 -4.72 -5.07
N PHE A 96 -15.34 -4.81 -6.16
CA PHE A 96 -15.37 -5.96 -7.06
C PHE A 96 -15.02 -7.25 -6.33
N GLU A 97 -13.90 -7.27 -5.60
CA GLU A 97 -13.49 -8.44 -4.82
C GLU A 97 -14.56 -8.88 -3.81
N ILE A 98 -15.15 -7.93 -3.07
CA ILE A 98 -16.23 -8.21 -2.12
C ILE A 98 -17.43 -8.86 -2.83
N LEU A 99 -17.81 -8.34 -4.00
CA LEU A 99 -18.96 -8.86 -4.76
C LEU A 99 -18.71 -10.28 -5.25
N CYS A 100 -17.55 -10.58 -5.83
CA CYS A 100 -17.20 -11.94 -6.26
C CYS A 100 -17.27 -12.92 -5.08
N ARG A 101 -16.60 -12.59 -3.97
CA ARG A 101 -16.57 -13.45 -2.78
C ARG A 101 -17.97 -13.64 -2.17
N SER A 102 -18.82 -12.62 -2.20
CA SER A 102 -20.21 -12.72 -1.72
C SER A 102 -21.07 -13.70 -2.53
N GLN A 103 -20.68 -13.98 -3.78
CA GLN A 103 -21.35 -14.92 -4.67
C GLN A 103 -20.66 -16.30 -4.71
N GLY A 104 -19.61 -16.50 -3.90
CA GLY A 104 -18.80 -17.72 -3.92
C GLY A 104 -17.88 -17.84 -5.14
N LEU A 105 -17.60 -16.73 -5.82
CA LEU A 105 -16.69 -16.65 -6.96
C LEU A 105 -15.32 -16.15 -6.50
N GLU A 106 -14.25 -16.72 -7.04
CA GLU A 106 -12.90 -16.15 -6.85
C GLU A 106 -12.73 -14.97 -7.81
N PRO A 107 -12.32 -13.78 -7.33
CA PRO A 107 -12.10 -12.62 -8.18
C PRO A 107 -10.95 -12.85 -9.16
N ASP A 108 -11.16 -12.50 -10.42
CA ASP A 108 -10.17 -12.56 -11.50
C ASP A 108 -10.07 -11.23 -12.27
N PHE A 109 -9.27 -11.21 -13.34
CA PHE A 109 -8.88 -10.01 -14.11
C PHE A 109 -9.65 -9.85 -15.41
#